data_AF-A0A7C6SQV4-F1
#
_entry.id   AF-A0A7C6SQV4-F1
#
_cell.length_a   1.000
_cell.length_b   1.000
_cell.length_c   1.000
_cell.angle_alpha   90.00
_cell.angle_beta   90.00
_cell.angle_gamma   90.00
#
_symmetry.space_group_name_H-M   'P 1'
#
loop_
_entity.id
_entity.type
_entity.pdbx_description
1 polymer ?
#
loop_
_entity_poly.entity_id
_entity_poly.type
_entity_poly.pdbx_seq_one_letter_code
_entity_poly.pdbx_strand_id
1 'polypeptide(L)'
;SVTVSGDVPVSDIVGSYRLTIGERTFDTVLLMEIEPDGIATEQYVSKSGRTLFWRRFNRDDWHKEEYGKLWSKQLPDNEQFIINGTTYVHWYDCLTDQAFC
;
A
#
# COMPACT_ATOMS: atom_id res chain seq x y z
N SER A 1 -11.16 20.31 -4.74
CA SER A 1 -10.71 19.48 -3.61
C SER A 1 -11.84 18.54 -3.25
N VAL A 2 -11.56 17.24 -3.16
CA VAL A 2 -12.52 16.26 -2.64
C VAL A 2 -12.09 15.97 -1.21
N THR A 3 -13.00 16.16 -0.27
CA THR A 3 -12.79 15.78 1.13
C THR A 3 -13.64 14.55 1.39
N VAL A 4 -13.00 13.40 1.62
CA VAL A 4 -13.66 12.17 2.04
C VAL A 4 -13.50 12.08 3.56
N SER A 5 -14.62 12.06 4.28
CA SER A 5 -14.66 11.79 5.72
C SER A 5 -15.63 10.65 5.97
N GLY A 6 -15.13 9.56 6.57
CA GLY A 6 -15.94 8.43 6.99
C GLY A 6 -15.08 7.40 7.73
N ASP A 7 -15.71 6.57 8.55
CA ASP A 7 -15.08 5.43 9.24
C ASP A 7 -14.83 4.24 8.29
N VAL A 8 -14.67 4.52 7.00
CA VAL A 8 -14.53 3.54 5.92
C VAL A 8 -13.19 3.77 5.22
N PRO A 9 -12.58 2.72 4.63
CA PRO A 9 -11.37 2.89 3.84
C PRO A 9 -11.56 3.94 2.75
N VAL A 10 -10.56 4.79 2.56
CA VAL A 10 -10.52 5.78 1.48
C VAL A 10 -9.55 5.29 0.42
N SER A 11 -9.95 5.39 -0.85
CA SER A 11 -9.12 4.93 -1.96
C SER A 11 -9.12 5.89 -3.14
N ASP A 12 -8.00 5.91 -3.86
CA ASP A 12 -7.82 6.70 -5.07
C ASP A 12 -6.84 6.03 -6.04
N ILE A 13 -6.93 6.39 -7.32
CA ILE A 13 -5.99 5.96 -8.33
C ILE A 13 -4.87 6.98 -8.44
N VAL A 14 -3.65 6.57 -8.12
CA VAL A 14 -2.46 7.41 -8.21
C VAL A 14 -2.08 7.65 -9.68
N GLY A 15 -2.20 6.63 -10.51
CA GLY A 15 -1.84 6.73 -11.93
C GLY A 15 -1.75 5.39 -12.64
N SER A 16 -1.37 5.46 -13.91
CA SER A 16 -1.08 4.28 -14.73
C SER A 16 0.40 3.91 -14.63
N TYR A 17 0.67 2.63 -14.46
CA TYR A 17 2.02 2.09 -14.25
C TYR A 17 2.23 0.85 -15.10
N ARG A 18 3.49 0.65 -15.50
CA ARG A 18 3.94 -0.58 -16.15
C ARG A 18 4.67 -1.44 -15.12
N LEU A 19 4.02 -2.51 -14.67
CA LEU A 19 4.55 -3.42 -13.67
C LEU A 19 5.29 -4.57 -14.36
N THR A 20 6.54 -4.83 -13.95
CA THR A 20 7.31 -5.98 -14.45
C THR A 20 7.57 -6.96 -13.31
N ILE A 21 7.14 -8.22 -13.48
CA ILE A 21 7.35 -9.32 -12.53
C ILE A 21 8.05 -10.45 -13.29
N GLY A 22 9.32 -10.70 -12.94
CA GLY A 22 10.19 -11.58 -13.72
C GLY A 22 10.34 -11.06 -15.15
N GLU A 23 9.99 -11.90 -16.13
CA GLU A 23 10.06 -11.57 -17.56
C GLU A 23 8.74 -11.00 -18.13
N ARG A 24 7.69 -10.90 -17.30
CA ARG A 24 6.36 -10.46 -17.74
C ARG A 24 6.14 -9.00 -17.38
N THR A 25 5.53 -8.27 -18.30
CA THR A 25 5.19 -6.86 -18.12
C THR A 25 3.69 -6.65 -18.32
N PHE A 26 3.08 -5.89 -17.41
CA PHE A 26 1.65 -5.63 -17.36
C PHE A 26 1.41 -4.12 -17.33
N ASP A 27 0.41 -3.66 -18.08
CA ASP A 27 -0.15 -2.33 -17.87
C ASP A 27 -1.17 -2.39 -16.72
N THR A 28 -0.98 -1.53 -15.73
CA THR A 28 -1.72 -1.50 -14.48
C THR A 28 -2.12 -0.07 -14.11
N VAL A 29 -3.07 0.06 -13.20
CA VAL A 29 -3.25 1.28 -12.40
C VAL A 29 -2.81 1.00 -10.97
N LEU A 30 -2.24 2.01 -10.30
CA LEU A 30 -1.97 1.93 -8.88
C LEU A 30 -3.17 2.49 -8.11
N LEU A 31 -3.87 1.59 -7.42
CA LEU A 31 -4.87 1.92 -6.42
C LEU A 31 -4.19 2.06 -5.06
N MET A 32 -4.33 3.23 -4.44
CA MET A 32 -3.93 3.42 -3.05
C MET A 32 -5.17 3.36 -2.18
N GLU A 33 -5.10 2.66 -1.05
CA GLU A 33 -6.17 2.59 -0.06
C GLU A 33 -5.60 2.83 1.33
N ILE A 34 -6.30 3.64 2.13
CA ILE A 34 -5.93 3.96 3.51
C ILE A 34 -7.08 3.52 4.40
N GLU A 35 -6.79 2.58 5.28
CA GLU A 35 -7.73 2.07 6.26
C GLU A 35 -7.72 2.95 7.53
N PRO A 36 -8.88 3.15 8.19
CA PRO A 36 -8.98 3.93 9.42
C PRO A 36 -8.08 3.40 10.55
N ASP A 37 -7.79 2.11 10.56
CA ASP A 37 -6.98 1.44 11.58
C ASP A 37 -5.47 1.75 11.47
N GLY A 38 -5.04 2.41 10.39
CA GLY A 38 -3.64 2.78 10.16
C GLY A 38 -2.90 1.86 9.19
N ILE A 39 -3.60 1.04 8.42
CA ILE A 39 -3.01 0.34 7.28
C ILE A 39 -3.12 1.24 6.04
N ALA A 40 -2.07 1.28 5.23
CA ALA A 40 -2.11 1.81 3.87
C ALA A 40 -1.65 0.73 2.90
N THR A 41 -2.27 0.68 1.72
CA THR A 41 -1.95 -0.33 0.70
C THR A 41 -1.72 0.32 -0.65
N GLU A 42 -0.76 -0.25 -1.38
CA GLU A 42 -0.57 -0.01 -2.81
C GLU A 42 -0.96 -1.28 -3.56
N GLN A 43 -1.91 -1.17 -4.50
CA GLN A 43 -2.39 -2.31 -5.28
C GLN A 43 -2.22 -2.01 -6.76
N TYR A 44 -1.42 -2.84 -7.44
CA TYR A 44 -1.21 -2.75 -8.88
C TYR A 44 -2.29 -3.59 -9.58
N VAL A 45 -3.33 -2.91 -10.02
CA VAL A 45 -4.52 -3.51 -10.60
C VAL A 45 -4.38 -3.57 -12.11
N SER A 46 -4.45 -4.78 -12.68
CA SER A 46 -4.41 -5.04 -14.11
C SER A 46 -5.66 -4.50 -14.84
N LYS A 47 -5.58 -4.44 -16.17
CA LYS A 47 -6.72 -4.07 -17.05
C LYS A 47 -7.98 -4.92 -16.83
N SER A 48 -7.86 -6.16 -16.35
CA SER A 48 -9.00 -7.03 -16.04
C SER A 48 -9.61 -6.77 -14.66
N GLY A 49 -9.10 -5.79 -13.91
CA GLY A 49 -9.54 -5.47 -12.55
C GLY A 49 -8.96 -6.38 -11.47
N ARG A 50 -7.93 -7.18 -11.79
CA ARG A 50 -7.26 -8.08 -10.81
C ARG A 50 -5.99 -7.45 -10.28
N THR A 51 -5.81 -7.45 -8.96
CA THR A 51 -4.54 -7.08 -8.31
C THR A 51 -3.47 -8.11 -8.62
N LEU A 52 -2.34 -7.68 -9.17
CA LEU A 52 -1.18 -8.52 -9.48
C LEU A 52 -0.12 -8.45 -8.37
N PHE A 53 0.06 -7.25 -7.83
CA PHE A 53 1.03 -6.96 -6.80
C PHE A 53 0.40 -6.03 -5.77
N TRP A 54 0.62 -6.34 -4.50
CA TRP A 54 0.04 -5.63 -3.38
C TRP A 54 1.11 -5.38 -2.34
N ARG A 55 1.16 -4.17 -1.79
CA ARG A 55 2.17 -3.75 -0.82
C ARG A 55 1.48 -3.14 0.38
N ARG A 56 1.92 -3.49 1.58
CA ARG A 56 1.39 -2.93 2.82
C ARG A 56 2.37 -2.03 3.52
N PHE A 57 1.82 -0.95 4.03
CA PHE A 57 2.48 0.00 4.88
C PHE A 57 1.68 0.17 6.17
N ASN A 58 2.36 0.17 7.29
CA ASN A 58 1.76 0.41 8.59
C ASN A 58 2.05 1.85 9.00
N ARG A 59 1.03 2.56 9.51
CA ARG A 59 1.21 3.86 10.16
C ARG A 59 2.27 3.70 11.26
N ASP A 60 3.07 4.74 11.48
CA ASP A 60 4.25 4.62 12.35
C ASP A 60 3.93 4.11 13.77
N ASP A 61 2.73 4.39 14.27
CA ASP A 61 2.22 3.95 15.57
C ASP A 61 1.24 2.76 15.52
N TRP A 62 1.05 2.13 14.35
CA TRP A 62 0.15 0.99 14.16
C TRP A 62 0.50 -0.14 15.14
N HIS A 63 -0.44 -0.50 16.01
CA HIS A 63 -0.27 -1.49 17.08
C HIS A 63 0.97 -1.26 17.98
N LYS A 64 1.39 0.00 18.19
CA LYS A 64 2.55 0.33 19.03
C LYS A 64 2.46 -0.25 20.44
N GLU A 65 1.28 -0.33 21.04
CA GLU A 65 1.09 -0.89 22.38
C GLU A 65 1.46 -2.38 22.44
N GLU A 66 1.22 -3.12 21.36
CA GLU A 66 1.55 -4.54 21.22
C GLU A 66 3.03 -4.75 20.87
N TYR A 67 3.56 -3.95 19.93
CA TYR A 67 4.92 -4.10 19.41
C TYR A 67 6.00 -3.32 20.19
N GLY A 68 5.60 -2.41 21.08
CA GLY A 68 6.47 -1.65 21.99
C GLY A 68 7.35 -0.57 21.34
N LYS A 69 7.32 -0.39 20.02
CA LYS A 69 8.10 0.60 19.26
C LYS A 69 7.32 1.11 18.05
N LEU A 70 7.73 2.28 17.55
CA LEU A 70 7.27 2.80 16.27
C LEU A 70 7.85 1.99 15.12
N TRP A 71 7.11 1.83 14.02
CA TRP A 71 7.55 1.06 12.85
C TRP A 71 8.81 1.65 12.22
N SER A 72 8.96 2.98 12.17
CA SER A 72 10.15 3.68 11.67
C SER A 72 11.39 3.45 12.53
N LYS A 73 11.22 2.98 13.77
CA LYS A 73 12.32 2.58 14.65
C LYS A 73 12.62 1.09 14.55
N GLN A 74 11.63 0.27 14.19
CA GLN A 74 11.81 -1.17 14.00
C GLN A 74 12.41 -1.50 12.63
N LEU A 75 11.95 -0.81 11.59
CA LEU A 75 12.33 -1.00 10.19
C LEU A 75 12.78 0.35 9.59
N PRO A 76 13.89 0.94 10.11
CA PRO A 76 14.32 2.28 9.70
C PRO A 76 14.71 2.37 8.22
N ASP A 77 15.18 1.27 7.65
CA ASP A 77 15.67 1.19 6.27
C ASP A 77 14.58 0.77 5.26
N ASN A 78 13.40 0.38 5.75
CA ASN A 78 12.28 0.08 4.87
C ASN A 78 11.77 1.36 4.21
N GLU A 79 11.11 1.20 3.06
CA GLU A 79 10.46 2.30 2.37
C GLU A 79 9.44 2.98 3.28
N GLN A 80 9.44 4.31 3.26
CA GLN A 80 8.52 5.14 4.04
C GLN A 80 7.89 6.17 3.14
N PHE A 81 6.61 6.46 3.38
CA PHE A 81 5.96 7.61 2.77
C PHE A 81 5.14 8.38 3.79
N ILE A 82 4.78 9.61 3.41
CA ILE A 82 4.02 10.53 4.24
C ILE A 82 2.62 10.70 3.66
N ILE A 83 1.59 10.30 4.42
CA ILE A 83 0.19 10.54 4.10
C ILE A 83 -0.36 11.54 5.12
N ASN A 84 -0.84 12.69 4.65
CA ASN A 84 -1.43 13.73 5.52
C ASN A 84 -0.53 14.10 6.71
N GLY A 85 0.79 14.19 6.49
CA GLY A 85 1.77 14.50 7.53
C GLY A 85 2.14 13.34 8.46
N THR A 86 1.58 12.16 8.25
CA THR A 86 1.83 10.95 9.05
C THR A 86 2.73 9.98 8.30
N THR A 87 3.71 9.41 8.99
CA THR A 87 4.63 8.41 8.42
C THR A 87 3.97 7.04 8.37
N TYR A 88 4.13 6.37 7.24
CA TYR A 88 3.77 4.97 7.02
C TYR A 88 5.01 4.22 6.55
N VAL A 89 5.23 3.02 7.07
CA VAL A 89 6.43 2.22 6.86
C VAL A 89 6.07 0.91 6.20
N HIS A 90 6.78 0.57 5.12
CA HIS A 90 6.59 -0.67 4.39
C HIS A 90 6.79 -1.88 5.31
N TRP A 91 5.87 -2.84 5.24
CA TRP A 91 5.93 -4.06 6.04
C TRP A 91 6.19 -5.28 5.17
N TYR A 92 5.35 -5.54 4.18
CA TYR A 92 5.54 -6.66 3.27
C TYR A 92 4.88 -6.42 1.91
N ASP A 93 5.32 -7.24 0.96
CA ASP A 93 4.80 -7.34 -0.38
C ASP A 93 4.10 -8.70 -0.60
N CYS A 94 3.07 -8.71 -1.41
CA CYS A 94 2.33 -9.91 -1.80
C CYS A 94 2.15 -9.94 -3.33
N LEU A 95 2.61 -11.02 -3.95
CA LEU A 95 2.29 -11.36 -5.33
C LEU A 95 1.08 -12.28 -5.34
N THR A 96 0.09 -11.97 -6.16
CA THR A 96 -1.09 -12.83 -6.30
C THR A 96 -0.82 -13.94 -7.32
N ASP A 97 -1.54 -15.05 -7.24
CA ASP A 97 -1.43 -16.14 -8.23
C ASP A 97 -1.63 -15.65 -9.67
N GLN A 98 -2.41 -14.57 -9.86
CA GLN A 98 -2.65 -13.95 -11.15
C GLN A 98 -1.38 -13.37 -11.78
N ALA A 99 -0.35 -13.04 -10.99
CA ALA A 99 0.95 -12.62 -11.52
C ALA A 99 1.67 -13.74 -12.29
N PHE A 100 1.34 -15.01 -12.00
CA PHE A 100 2.01 -16.18 -12.54
C PHE A 100 1.20 -16.92 -13.62
N CYS A 101 -0.10 -16.64 -13.74
CA CYS A 101 -0.98 -17.21 -14.76
C CYS A 101 -0.92 -16.50 -16.12
#